data_AF-A0A8C6XG42-F1
#
_entry.id   AF-A0A8C6XG42-F1
#
_cell.length_a   1.000
_cell.length_b   1.000
_cell.length_c   1.000
_cell.angle_alpha   90.00
_cell.angle_beta   90.00
_cell.angle_gamma   90.00
#
_symmetry.space_group_name_H-M   'P 1'
#
loop_
_entity.id
_entity.type
_entity.pdbx_description
1 polymer ?
#
loop_
_entity_poly.entity_id
_entity_poly.type
_entity_poly.pdbx_seq_one_letter_code
_entity_poly.pdbx_strand_id
1 'polypeptide(L)'
;MFQGKEWDPRRHTQEMPTDAFGDISFKGLGQKVGKYVRVSSSTSPKTLYQLITQYWGLDIPNLLISVTGGAKNFGMKMRLKNIFRQGLAKVVQTTGAWIITGGSHTGVMKQVGEALQDFIMSSTYKGEIVAIGIASWGTVHNRNSLICRTKVVGQEIQRICQA
;
A
#
# COMPACT_ATOMS: atom_id res chain seq x y z
N MET A 1 -18.50 26.13 -17.39
CA MET A 1 -18.77 26.77 -16.08
C MET A 1 -19.76 25.89 -15.33
N PHE A 2 -19.39 25.40 -14.15
CA PHE A 2 -20.35 24.80 -13.21
C PHE A 2 -21.34 25.90 -12.78
N GLN A 3 -22.63 25.63 -12.87
CA GLN A 3 -23.74 26.59 -12.66
C GLN A 3 -23.92 27.01 -11.18
N GLY A 4 -22.86 27.45 -10.50
CA GLY A 4 -22.93 27.94 -9.11
C GLY A 4 -23.38 26.91 -8.07
N LYS A 5 -23.41 25.61 -8.41
CA LYS A 5 -23.74 24.51 -7.48
C LYS A 5 -22.47 23.93 -6.88
N GLU A 6 -22.54 23.58 -5.60
CA GLU A 6 -21.47 22.90 -4.87
C GLU A 6 -21.19 21.52 -5.46
N TRP A 7 -19.91 21.13 -5.50
CA TRP A 7 -19.51 19.83 -6.03
C TRP A 7 -19.83 18.71 -5.03
N ASP A 8 -20.76 17.82 -5.39
CA ASP A 8 -21.02 16.55 -4.69
C ASP A 8 -20.37 15.36 -5.43
N PRO A 9 -19.48 14.58 -4.79
CA PRO A 9 -18.88 13.38 -5.39
C PRO A 9 -19.92 12.38 -5.93
N ARG A 10 -21.07 12.23 -5.26
CA ARG A 10 -22.11 11.26 -5.64
C ARG A 10 -22.85 11.63 -6.91
N ARG A 11 -22.81 12.91 -7.30
CA ARG A 11 -23.53 13.44 -8.48
C ARG A 11 -22.60 13.81 -9.62
N HIS A 12 -21.35 14.13 -9.30
CA HIS A 12 -20.40 14.70 -10.27
C HIS A 12 -19.17 13.82 -10.50
N THR A 13 -19.21 12.54 -10.10
CA THR A 13 -18.20 11.56 -10.47
C THR A 13 -18.84 10.39 -11.20
N GLN A 14 -18.05 9.74 -12.05
CA GLN A 14 -18.43 8.53 -12.75
C GLN A 14 -17.32 7.49 -12.54
N GLU A 15 -17.72 6.27 -12.21
CA GLU A 15 -16.77 5.17 -12.11
C GLU A 15 -16.38 4.66 -13.50
N MET A 16 -15.09 4.42 -13.67
CA MET A 16 -14.50 3.91 -14.89
C MET A 16 -13.54 2.77 -14.53
N PRO A 17 -13.32 1.80 -15.43
CA PRO A 17 -12.32 0.76 -15.21
C PRO A 17 -10.97 1.36 -14.86
N THR A 18 -10.24 0.75 -13.93
CA THR A 18 -8.93 1.27 -13.52
C THR A 18 -7.92 1.17 -14.67
N ASP A 19 -7.09 2.20 -14.80
CA ASP A 19 -5.97 2.27 -15.73
C ASP A 19 -4.62 2.26 -15.02
N ALA A 20 -4.60 2.05 -13.70
CA ALA A 20 -3.40 2.11 -12.88
C ALA A 20 -3.29 0.86 -12.00
N PHE A 21 -2.58 -0.14 -12.50
CA PHE A 21 -2.31 -1.40 -11.79
C PHE A 21 -1.06 -2.06 -12.35
N GLY A 22 -0.42 -2.92 -11.57
CA GLY A 22 0.71 -3.72 -12.02
C GLY A 22 1.80 -3.80 -10.97
N ASP A 23 3.03 -3.90 -11.47
CA ASP A 23 4.23 -4.06 -10.67
C ASP A 23 5.02 -2.74 -10.64
N ILE A 24 5.55 -2.37 -9.48
CA ILE A 24 6.35 -1.17 -9.25
C ILE A 24 7.72 -1.54 -8.68
N SER A 25 8.78 -1.03 -9.31
CA SER A 25 10.16 -1.15 -8.83
C SER A 25 10.71 0.23 -8.50
N PHE A 26 11.25 0.41 -7.30
CA PHE A 26 11.86 1.67 -6.89
C PHE A 26 13.36 1.68 -7.22
N LYS A 27 13.80 2.66 -8.00
CA LYS A 27 15.23 2.85 -8.32
C LYS A 27 16.02 3.08 -7.02
N GLY A 28 17.12 2.34 -6.85
CA GLY A 28 18.05 2.53 -5.73
C GLY A 28 17.59 1.98 -4.37
N LEU A 29 16.43 1.32 -4.28
CA LEU A 29 15.90 0.75 -3.03
C LEU A 29 15.89 -0.80 -3.01
N GLY A 30 16.60 -1.44 -3.94
CA GLY A 30 16.76 -2.88 -4.02
C GLY A 30 16.04 -3.52 -5.23
N GLN A 31 16.04 -4.85 -5.27
CA GLN A 31 15.45 -5.66 -6.35
C GLN A 31 13.99 -6.07 -6.09
N LYS A 32 13.37 -5.59 -5.00
CA LYS A 32 11.99 -5.96 -4.67
C LYS A 32 11.01 -5.20 -5.55
N VAL A 33 10.15 -5.97 -6.21
CA VAL A 33 9.02 -5.49 -6.98
C VAL A 33 7.80 -5.50 -6.07
N GLY A 34 7.13 -4.36 -5.92
CA GLY A 34 5.84 -4.27 -5.24
C GLY A 34 4.69 -4.41 -6.23
N LYS A 35 3.54 -4.91 -5.78
CA LYS A 35 2.29 -4.87 -6.56
C LYS A 35 1.47 -3.64 -6.18
N TYR A 36 0.79 -3.03 -7.14
CA TYR A 36 -0.11 -1.92 -6.88
C TYR A 36 -1.38 -2.00 -7.73
N VAL A 37 -2.45 -1.41 -7.22
CA VAL A 37 -3.70 -1.18 -7.95
C VAL A 37 -4.34 0.11 -7.44
N ARG A 38 -4.94 0.89 -8.34
CA ARG A 38 -5.85 1.98 -7.98
C ARG A 38 -7.28 1.45 -8.01
N VAL A 39 -8.01 1.66 -6.92
CA VAL A 39 -9.40 1.21 -6.74
C VAL A 39 -10.32 2.39 -6.41
N SER A 40 -11.62 2.23 -6.67
CA SER A 40 -12.63 3.21 -6.22
C SER A 40 -12.80 3.16 -4.70
N SER A 41 -13.21 4.27 -4.09
CA SER A 41 -13.54 4.32 -2.66
C SER A 41 -14.77 3.48 -2.29
N SER A 42 -15.60 3.12 -3.28
CA SER A 42 -16.78 2.28 -3.14
C SER A 42 -16.48 0.78 -3.25
N THR A 43 -15.26 0.40 -3.69
CA THR A 43 -14.87 -0.99 -3.96
C THR A 43 -15.06 -1.82 -2.70
N SER A 44 -15.75 -2.96 -2.82
CA SER A 44 -16.06 -3.78 -1.65
C SER A 44 -14.77 -4.35 -1.01
N PRO A 45 -14.68 -4.41 0.34
CA PRO A 45 -13.55 -5.06 1.01
C PRO A 45 -13.36 -6.53 0.61
N LYS A 46 -14.45 -7.23 0.24
CA LYS A 46 -14.40 -8.62 -0.25
C LYS A 46 -13.61 -8.71 -1.56
N THR A 47 -13.84 -7.76 -2.48
CA THR A 47 -13.11 -7.67 -3.75
C THR A 47 -11.62 -7.44 -3.49
N LEU A 48 -11.27 -6.55 -2.55
CA LEU A 48 -9.87 -6.30 -2.18
C LEU A 48 -9.21 -7.52 -1.53
N TYR A 49 -9.94 -8.23 -0.67
CA TYR A 49 -9.46 -9.46 -0.05
C TYR A 49 -9.15 -10.54 -1.09
N GLN A 50 -10.05 -10.75 -2.07
CA GLN A 50 -9.82 -11.67 -3.18
C GLN A 50 -8.62 -11.25 -4.03
N LEU A 51 -8.48 -9.95 -4.34
CA LEU A 51 -7.31 -9.44 -5.03
C LEU A 51 -6.01 -9.83 -4.32
N ILE A 52 -5.91 -9.54 -3.02
CA ILE A 52 -4.69 -9.75 -2.24
C ILE A 52 -4.35 -11.25 -2.12
N THR A 53 -5.35 -12.09 -1.86
CA THR A 53 -5.11 -13.52 -1.59
C THR A 53 -5.02 -14.36 -2.87
N GLN A 54 -5.85 -14.09 -3.87
CA GLN A 54 -5.94 -14.94 -5.07
C GLN A 54 -5.05 -14.43 -6.20
N TYR A 55 -5.03 -13.11 -6.43
CA TYR A 55 -4.32 -12.53 -7.59
C TYR A 55 -2.90 -12.10 -7.25
N TRP A 56 -2.67 -11.57 -6.04
CA TRP A 56 -1.32 -11.31 -5.55
C TRP A 56 -0.68 -12.52 -4.88
N GLY A 57 -1.48 -13.55 -4.55
CA GLY A 57 -0.99 -14.81 -4.00
C GLY A 57 -0.46 -14.68 -2.57
N LEU A 58 -0.91 -13.69 -1.81
CA LEU A 58 -0.48 -13.51 -0.42
C LEU A 58 -1.25 -14.47 0.49
N ASP A 59 -0.50 -15.24 1.28
CA ASP A 59 -1.06 -16.13 2.31
C ASP A 59 -1.87 -15.33 3.33
N ILE A 60 -2.96 -15.94 3.80
CA ILE A 60 -3.83 -15.36 4.81
C ILE A 60 -3.01 -15.19 6.11
N PRO A 61 -2.97 -13.97 6.70
CA PRO A 61 -2.14 -13.73 7.87
C PRO A 61 -2.81 -14.28 9.13
N ASN A 62 -2.00 -14.72 10.09
CA ASN A 62 -2.48 -15.06 11.44
C ASN A 62 -2.74 -13.80 12.30
N LEU A 63 -2.24 -12.63 11.87
CA LEU A 63 -2.34 -11.36 12.58
C LEU A 63 -2.32 -10.17 11.61
N LEU A 64 -3.20 -9.19 11.83
CA LEU A 64 -3.21 -7.91 11.13
C LEU A 64 -2.75 -6.80 12.07
N ILE A 65 -1.78 -6.00 11.62
CA ILE A 65 -1.28 -4.84 12.38
C ILE A 65 -1.53 -3.59 11.56
N SER A 66 -2.49 -2.78 11.98
CA SER A 66 -2.73 -1.47 11.38
C SER A 66 -1.91 -0.41 12.12
N VAL A 67 -0.99 0.25 11.40
CA VAL A 67 -0.19 1.35 11.93
C VAL A 67 -0.61 2.67 11.29
N THR A 68 -1.21 3.52 12.10
CA THR A 68 -1.70 4.85 11.73
C THR A 68 -1.00 5.92 12.58
N GLY A 69 -1.10 7.18 12.16
CA GLY A 69 -0.55 8.29 12.94
C GLY A 69 -0.40 9.58 12.13
N GLY A 70 0.29 10.55 12.71
CA GLY A 70 0.48 11.86 12.09
C GLY A 70 1.32 11.79 10.80
N ALA A 71 0.90 12.55 9.79
CA ALA A 71 1.61 12.67 8.50
C ALA A 71 2.81 13.62 8.54
N LYS A 72 2.93 14.47 9.58
CA LYS A 72 4.06 15.38 9.74
C LYS A 72 5.29 14.63 10.23
N ASN A 73 6.44 14.85 9.58
CA ASN A 73 7.71 14.28 10.02
C ASN A 73 8.08 14.76 11.43
N PHE A 74 8.64 13.85 12.22
CA PHE A 74 9.08 14.10 13.58
C PHE A 74 10.37 13.32 13.85
N GLY A 75 11.18 13.85 14.78
CA GLY A 75 12.34 13.12 15.31
C GLY A 75 11.93 12.24 16.48
N MET A 76 12.42 11.00 16.52
CA MET A 76 12.30 10.13 17.68
C MET A 76 13.63 10.02 18.42
N LYS A 77 13.56 9.99 19.75
CA LYS A 77 14.73 9.62 20.57
C LYS A 77 15.21 8.23 20.15
N MET A 78 16.53 8.06 20.02
CA MET A 78 17.16 6.84 19.51
C MET A 78 16.73 5.59 20.29
N ARG A 79 16.60 5.68 21.62
CA ARG A 79 16.10 4.58 22.47
C ARG A 79 14.70 4.11 22.05
N LEU A 80 13.78 5.05 21.82
CA LEU A 80 12.41 4.72 21.41
C LEU A 80 12.37 4.14 19.99
N LYS A 81 13.17 4.73 19.08
CA LYS A 81 13.33 4.22 17.71
C LYS A 81 13.79 2.75 17.70
N ASN A 82 14.75 2.40 18.55
CA ASN A 82 15.26 1.04 18.64
C ASN A 82 14.24 0.06 19.22
N ILE A 83 13.52 0.45 20.28
CA ILE A 83 12.45 -0.38 20.86
C ILE A 83 11.36 -0.64 19.82
N PHE A 84 10.92 0.40 19.10
CA PHE A 84 9.92 0.28 18.04
C PHE A 84 10.37 -0.68 16.93
N ARG A 85 11.60 -0.51 16.45
CA ARG A 85 12.19 -1.36 15.39
C ARG A 85 12.26 -2.83 15.79
N GLN A 86 12.78 -3.10 16.99
CA GLN A 86 12.90 -4.47 17.50
C GLN A 86 11.53 -5.11 17.73
N GLY A 87 10.57 -4.36 18.29
CA GLY A 87 9.20 -4.85 18.48
C GLY A 87 8.54 -5.22 17.16
N LEU A 88 8.62 -4.34 16.15
CA LEU A 88 8.02 -4.60 14.85
C LEU A 88 8.68 -5.79 14.14
N ALA A 89 10.02 -5.83 14.13
CA ALA A 89 10.78 -6.95 13.57
C ALA A 89 10.40 -8.28 14.21
N LYS A 90 10.28 -8.31 15.55
CA LYS A 90 9.93 -9.52 16.28
C LYS A 90 8.57 -10.05 15.86
N VAL A 91 7.55 -9.19 15.76
CA VAL A 91 6.20 -9.63 15.39
C VAL A 91 6.15 -10.18 13.98
N VAL A 92 6.78 -9.50 13.03
CA VAL A 92 6.88 -9.97 11.63
C VAL A 92 7.53 -11.35 11.57
N GLN A 93 8.64 -11.53 12.27
CA GLN A 93 9.41 -12.79 12.24
C GLN A 93 8.64 -13.97 12.84
N THR A 94 7.81 -13.75 13.86
CA THR A 94 7.19 -14.86 14.61
C THR A 94 5.79 -15.23 14.16
N THR A 95 5.03 -14.29 13.58
CA THR A 95 3.58 -14.47 13.36
C THR A 95 3.18 -14.57 11.90
N GLY A 96 4.03 -14.14 10.97
CA GLY A 96 3.62 -13.95 9.57
C GLY A 96 2.54 -12.87 9.44
N ALA A 97 2.60 -11.83 10.28
CA ALA A 97 1.61 -10.76 10.28
C ALA A 97 1.67 -9.90 9.00
N TRP A 98 0.51 -9.42 8.57
CA TRP A 98 0.43 -8.32 7.60
C TRP A 98 0.51 -6.99 8.33
N ILE A 99 1.35 -6.09 7.81
CA ILE A 99 1.43 -4.71 8.27
C ILE A 99 0.64 -3.82 7.31
N ILE A 100 -0.39 -3.16 7.79
CA ILE A 100 -1.19 -2.21 7.03
C ILE A 100 -0.82 -0.79 7.49
N THR A 101 -0.50 0.10 6.56
CA THR A 101 -0.12 1.49 6.86
C THR A 101 -0.56 2.46 5.77
N GLY A 102 -0.42 3.76 5.99
CA GLY A 102 -0.85 4.80 5.04
C GLY A 102 0.00 4.90 3.75
N GLY A 103 1.06 4.11 3.61
CA GLY A 103 1.86 4.00 2.38
C GLY A 103 2.70 5.22 1.97
N SER A 104 2.61 6.35 2.69
CA SER A 104 3.37 7.57 2.39
C SER A 104 4.75 7.60 3.06
N HIS A 105 5.72 8.26 2.44
CA HIS A 105 7.06 8.47 3.02
C HIS A 105 7.13 9.69 3.96
N THR A 106 6.18 9.82 4.89
CA THR A 106 6.19 10.89 5.90
C THR A 106 5.66 10.42 7.25
N GLY A 107 6.00 11.15 8.31
CA GLY A 107 5.45 10.96 9.65
C GLY A 107 5.65 9.55 10.21
N VAL A 108 4.60 8.98 10.79
CA VAL A 108 4.64 7.64 11.41
C VAL A 108 4.91 6.55 10.36
N MET A 109 4.30 6.65 9.19
CA MET A 109 4.46 5.69 8.09
C MET A 109 5.92 5.58 7.63
N LYS A 110 6.66 6.70 7.64
CA LYS A 110 8.11 6.70 7.36
C LYS A 110 8.89 5.88 8.40
N GLN A 111 8.56 6.01 9.69
CA GLN A 111 9.25 5.25 10.76
C GLN A 111 8.99 3.74 10.64
N VAL A 112 7.77 3.34 10.24
CA VAL A 112 7.43 1.93 9.94
C VAL A 112 8.29 1.41 8.79
N GLY A 113 8.33 2.14 7.67
CA GLY A 113 9.11 1.75 6.49
C GLY A 113 10.60 1.61 6.80
N GLU A 114 11.18 2.56 7.54
CA GLU A 114 12.57 2.48 8.00
C GLU A 114 12.81 1.27 8.91
N ALA A 115 11.88 0.96 9.82
CA ALA A 115 12.01 -0.21 10.71
C ALA A 115 11.98 -1.54 9.94
N LEU A 116 11.11 -1.67 8.94
CA LEU A 116 11.05 -2.85 8.09
C LEU A 116 12.28 -2.97 7.18
N GLN A 117 12.75 -1.85 6.63
CA GLN A 117 13.96 -1.84 5.82
C GLN A 117 15.18 -2.28 6.63
N ASP A 118 15.35 -1.75 7.84
CA ASP A 118 16.44 -2.14 8.74
C ASP A 118 16.37 -3.64 9.06
N PHE A 119 15.17 -4.18 9.29
CA PHE A 119 14.99 -5.61 9.52
C PHE A 119 15.37 -6.46 8.30
N ILE A 120 14.94 -6.06 7.09
CA ILE A 120 15.30 -6.76 5.84
C ILE A 120 16.82 -6.77 5.63
N MET A 121 17.50 -5.65 5.94
CA MET A 121 18.95 -5.52 5.73
C MET A 121 19.79 -6.24 6.79
N SER A 122 19.28 -6.38 8.02
CA SER A 122 20.03 -6.95 9.14
C SER A 122 19.69 -8.41 9.46
N SER A 123 18.55 -8.92 8.98
CA SER A 123 18.10 -10.27 9.30
C SER A 123 18.51 -11.29 8.25
N THR A 124 18.78 -12.52 8.71
CA THR A 124 18.85 -13.72 7.85
C THR A 124 17.47 -14.34 7.61
N TYR A 125 16.40 -13.62 7.98
CA TYR A 125 15.03 -14.11 7.87
C TYR A 125 14.67 -14.34 6.40
N LYS A 126 14.33 -15.59 6.07
CA LYS A 126 13.99 -16.00 4.70
C LYS A 126 12.49 -15.94 4.40
N GLY A 127 11.66 -15.64 5.40
CA GLY A 127 10.22 -15.56 5.19
C GLY A 127 9.82 -14.27 4.49
N GLU A 128 8.62 -14.30 3.90
CA GLU A 128 8.05 -13.12 3.28
C GLU A 128 7.60 -12.11 4.34
N ILE A 129 7.82 -10.82 4.06
CA ILE A 129 7.32 -9.72 4.87
C ILE A 129 6.25 -9.03 4.05
N VAL A 130 5.02 -9.05 4.53
CA VAL A 130 3.89 -8.43 3.84
C VAL A 130 3.59 -7.08 4.48
N ALA A 131 3.83 -6.01 3.72
CA ALA A 131 3.47 -4.65 4.10
C ALA A 131 2.57 -4.04 3.01
N ILE A 132 1.37 -3.62 3.39
CA ILE A 132 0.34 -3.06 2.51
C ILE A 132 0.20 -1.56 2.81
N GLY A 133 0.51 -0.74 1.81
CA GLY A 133 0.35 0.72 1.87
C GLY A 133 -0.96 1.16 1.24
N ILE A 134 -1.84 1.80 2.02
CA ILE A 134 -3.11 2.37 1.55
C ILE A 134 -2.95 3.89 1.47
N ALA A 135 -2.78 4.41 0.25
CA ALA A 135 -2.59 5.83 0.00
C ALA A 135 -3.67 6.40 -0.91
N SER A 136 -4.13 7.61 -0.61
CA SER A 136 -5.04 8.35 -1.49
C SER A 136 -4.35 8.71 -2.80
N TRP A 137 -4.92 8.28 -3.93
CA TRP A 137 -4.33 8.51 -5.26
C TRP A 137 -3.96 9.98 -5.53
N GLY A 138 -4.78 10.92 -5.06
CA GLY A 138 -4.56 12.36 -5.24
C GLY A 138 -3.28 12.89 -4.58
N THR A 139 -2.77 12.21 -3.54
CA THR A 139 -1.56 12.62 -2.81
C THR A 139 -0.29 11.90 -3.30
N VAL A 140 -0.42 10.92 -4.19
CA VAL A 140 0.73 10.19 -4.76
C VAL A 140 1.46 11.09 -5.75
N HIS A 141 2.72 11.40 -5.44
CA HIS A 141 3.62 12.13 -6.33
C HIS A 141 3.97 11.30 -7.57
N ASN A 142 4.11 11.93 -8.74
CA ASN A 142 4.38 11.26 -10.02
C ASN A 142 3.37 10.14 -10.40
N ARG A 143 2.14 10.15 -9.87
CA ARG A 143 1.11 9.14 -10.16
C ARG A 143 0.81 8.92 -11.64
N ASN A 144 1.04 9.92 -12.49
CA ASN A 144 0.86 9.80 -13.95
C ASN A 144 1.78 8.75 -14.58
N SER A 145 2.92 8.44 -13.96
CA SER A 145 3.83 7.37 -14.41
C SER A 145 3.30 5.96 -14.13
N LEU A 146 2.28 5.84 -13.26
CA LEU A 146 1.65 4.59 -12.87
C LEU A 146 0.38 4.27 -13.68
N ILE A 147 0.01 5.15 -14.63
CA ILE A 147 -1.13 4.95 -15.53
C ILE A 147 -0.66 4.15 -16.74
N CYS A 148 -1.20 2.95 -16.91
CA CYS A 148 -0.97 2.07 -18.04
C CYS A 148 -1.78 2.54 -19.25
N ARG A 149 -1.08 3.02 -20.28
CA ARG A 149 -1.73 3.44 -21.55
C ARG A 149 -2.02 2.29 -22.51
N THR A 150 -1.51 1.09 -22.22
CA THR A 150 -1.61 -0.07 -23.12
C THR A 150 -2.82 -0.91 -22.77
N LYS A 151 -3.77 -1.07 -23.69
CA LYS A 151 -4.98 -1.92 -23.56
C LYS A 151 -4.70 -3.43 -23.56
N VAL A 152 -3.48 -3.84 -23.23
CA VAL A 152 -3.04 -5.23 -23.34
C VAL A 152 -2.45 -5.64 -22.00
N VAL A 153 -3.26 -6.38 -21.22
CA VAL A 153 -2.95 -7.63 -20.50
C VAL A 153 -3.94 -7.81 -19.34
N GLY A 154 -4.63 -8.96 -19.32
CA GLY A 154 -5.39 -9.51 -18.20
C GLY A 154 -6.86 -9.12 -18.11
N GLN A 155 -7.75 -9.76 -18.89
CA GLN A 155 -9.21 -9.58 -18.79
C GLN A 155 -9.77 -9.83 -17.37
N GLU A 156 -9.02 -10.52 -16.50
CA GLU A 156 -9.43 -10.85 -15.13
C GLU A 156 -9.26 -9.70 -14.12
N ILE A 157 -8.13 -8.98 -14.11
CA ILE A 157 -7.96 -7.82 -13.20
C ILE A 157 -8.95 -6.72 -13.56
N GLN A 158 -9.25 -6.57 -14.86
CA GLN A 158 -10.25 -5.61 -15.33
C GLN A 158 -11.65 -5.92 -14.78
N ARG A 159 -12.02 -7.19 -14.61
CA ARG A 159 -13.31 -7.60 -14.00
C ARG A 159 -13.38 -7.29 -12.51
N ILE A 160 -12.28 -7.42 -11.78
CA ILE A 160 -12.20 -7.08 -10.34
C ILE A 160 -12.37 -5.58 -10.12
N CYS A 161 -11.82 -4.76 -11.01
CA CYS A 161 -11.92 -3.30 -10.92
C CYS A 161 -13.17 -2.72 -11.61
N GLN A 162 -14.04 -3.58 -12.14
CA GLN A 162 -15.32 -3.24 -12.77
C GLN A 162 -16.53 -3.76 -11.96
N ALA A 163 -16.32 -4.46 -10.85
CA ALA A 163 -17.35 -5.04 -9.98
C ALA A 163 -17.32 -4.42 -8.57
#